data_AF-A0A849Z9U9-F1
#
_entry.id   AF-A0A849Z9U9-F1
#
_cell.length_a   1.000
_cell.length_b   1.000
_cell.length_c   1.000
_cell.angle_alpha   90.00
_cell.angle_beta   90.00
_cell.angle_gamma   90.00
#
_symmetry.space_group_name_H-M   'P 1'
#
loop_
_entity.id
_entity.type
_entity.pdbx_description
1 polymer ?
#
loop_
_entity_poly.entity_id
_entity_poly.type
_entity_poly.pdbx_seq_one_letter_code
_entity_poly.pdbx_strand_id
1 'polypeptide(L)'
;MTTPHRLTPLLDTRRVVLCVGSGGVGKTTTTAALGLAAARRGKRVLCLTIDPARRLAQSLGVEWSPNEARDVDPQLLAAVGVPAGGSLTVMRVDTKTTFDGLVEQLAPDAERRDRILNNVL
;
A
#
# COMPACT_ATOMS: atom_id res chain seq x y z
N MET A 1 11.43 33.62 5.16
CA MET A 1 10.83 32.45 5.84
C MET A 1 9.75 31.90 4.94
N THR A 2 9.95 30.71 4.36
CA THR A 2 8.94 30.03 3.54
C THR A 2 7.88 29.41 4.43
N THR A 3 6.61 29.68 4.17
CA THR A 3 5.48 29.04 4.85
C THR A 3 5.60 27.53 4.64
N PRO A 4 5.58 26.69 5.70
CA PRO A 4 5.69 25.25 5.53
C PRO A 4 4.56 24.74 4.62
N HIS A 5 4.93 24.06 3.54
CA HIS A 5 3.96 23.48 2.62
C HIS A 5 3.18 22.37 3.34
N ARG A 6 1.86 22.53 3.41
CA ARG A 6 0.97 21.51 4.00
C ARG A 6 0.76 20.38 3.01
N LEU A 7 0.77 19.14 3.48
CA LEU A 7 0.47 17.94 2.67
C LEU A 7 -1.05 17.73 2.47
N THR A 8 -1.89 18.41 3.25
CA THR A 8 -3.35 18.30 3.22
C THR A 8 -3.96 18.48 1.82
N PRO A 9 -3.57 19.50 1.02
CA PRO A 9 -4.13 19.66 -0.33
C PRO A 9 -3.86 18.47 -1.24
N LEU A 10 -2.77 17.73 -1.04
CA LEU A 10 -2.48 16.53 -1.80
C LEU A 10 -3.48 15.41 -1.49
N LEU A 11 -3.83 15.24 -0.21
CA LEU A 11 -4.83 14.24 0.21
C LEU A 11 -6.22 14.56 -0.36
N ASP A 12 -6.53 15.84 -0.53
CA ASP A 12 -7.83 16.27 -1.05
C ASP A 12 -7.93 16.14 -2.57
N THR A 13 -6.86 16.48 -3.29
CA THR A 13 -6.88 16.65 -4.76
C THR A 13 -6.29 15.47 -5.54
N ARG A 14 -5.49 14.60 -4.92
CA ARG A 14 -4.79 13.50 -5.61
C ARG A 14 -5.41 12.15 -5.29
N ARG A 15 -5.46 11.28 -6.30
CA ARG A 15 -5.89 9.87 -6.17
C ARG A 15 -4.76 8.93 -5.81
N VAL A 16 -3.53 9.30 -6.18
CA VAL A 16 -2.31 8.51 -5.95
C VAL A 16 -1.26 9.41 -5.34
N VAL A 17 -0.66 8.95 -4.24
CA VAL A 17 0.46 9.61 -3.56
C VAL A 17 1.57 8.60 -3.41
N LEU A 18 2.75 8.91 -3.95
CA LEU A 18 3.91 8.02 -3.93
C LEU A 18 4.93 8.53 -2.91
N CYS A 19 5.20 7.75 -1.87
CA CYS A 19 6.23 8.06 -0.88
C CYS A 19 7.57 7.48 -1.35
N VAL A 20 8.47 8.34 -1.84
CA VAL A 20 9.77 7.96 -2.41
C VAL A 20 10.94 8.46 -1.56
N GLY A 21 12.12 7.85 -1.72
CA GLY A 21 13.32 8.17 -0.95
C GLY A 21 14.22 6.95 -0.70
N SER A 22 15.41 7.17 -0.15
CA SER A 22 16.39 6.13 0.18
C SER A 22 15.90 5.17 1.26
N GLY A 23 16.63 4.07 1.49
CA GLY A 23 16.31 3.10 2.55
C GLY A 23 16.27 3.75 3.94
N GLY A 24 15.32 3.36 4.78
CA GLY A 24 15.27 3.80 6.19
C GLY A 24 14.73 5.22 6.45
N VAL A 25 14.44 6.04 5.44
CA VAL A 25 13.97 7.43 5.63
C VAL A 25 12.51 7.59 6.10
N GLY A 26 11.86 6.50 6.50
CA GLY A 26 10.48 6.54 7.02
C GLY A 26 9.37 6.50 5.97
N LYS A 27 9.63 6.10 4.72
CA LYS A 27 8.60 6.00 3.65
C LYS A 27 7.34 5.27 4.11
N THR A 28 7.51 4.07 4.67
CA THR A 28 6.39 3.21 5.10
C THR A 28 5.57 3.86 6.22
N THR A 29 6.24 4.48 7.19
CA THR A 29 5.60 5.21 8.28
C THR A 29 4.83 6.42 7.76
N THR A 30 5.42 7.17 6.83
CA THR A 30 4.78 8.30 6.17
C THR A 30 3.57 7.86 5.35
N THR A 31 3.65 6.74 4.62
CA THR A 31 2.50 6.15 3.91
C THR A 31 1.36 5.81 4.87
N ALA A 32 1.66 5.16 6.00
CA ALA A 32 0.66 4.84 7.03
C ALA A 32 -0.01 6.11 7.58
N ALA A 33 0.79 7.12 7.93
CA ALA A 33 0.29 8.38 8.48
C ALA A 33 -0.58 9.16 7.47
N LEU A 34 -0.14 9.27 6.22
CA LEU A 34 -0.91 9.93 5.16
C LEU A 34 -2.20 9.17 4.84
N GLY A 35 -2.15 7.83 4.84
CA GLY A 35 -3.32 7.00 4.60
C GLY A 35 -4.38 7.14 5.69
N LEU A 36 -3.96 7.08 6.96
CA LEU A 36 -4.86 7.32 8.09
C LEU A 36 -5.42 8.76 8.07
N ALA A 37 -4.60 9.75 7.74
CA ALA A 37 -5.05 11.13 7.62
C ALA A 37 -6.10 11.31 6.50
N ALA A 38 -5.95 10.62 5.38
CA ALA A 38 -6.95 10.61 4.31
C ALA A 38 -8.23 9.87 4.73
N ALA A 39 -8.12 8.73 5.42
CA ALA A 39 -9.27 7.99 5.95
C ALA A 39 -10.09 8.84 6.92
N ARG A 40 -9.43 9.58 7.84
CA ARG A 40 -10.09 10.56 8.74
C ARG A 40 -10.88 11.65 8.01
N ARG A 41 -10.58 11.90 6.74
CA ARG A 41 -11.31 12.85 5.88
C ARG A 41 -12.46 12.19 5.11
N GLY A 42 -12.85 10.97 5.49
CA GLY A 42 -13.93 10.21 4.85
C GLY A 42 -13.53 9.57 3.52
N LYS A 43 -12.22 9.41 3.26
CA LYS A 43 -11.76 8.75 2.03
C LYS A 43 -11.59 7.25 2.24
N ARG A 44 -11.82 6.49 1.17
CA ARG A 44 -11.45 5.07 1.09
C ARG A 44 -10.02 4.98 0.57
N VAL A 45 -9.13 4.40 1.36
CA VAL A 45 -7.68 4.48 1.12
C VAL A 45 -7.07 3.08 1.04
N LEU A 46 -6.24 2.85 0.03
CA LEU A 46 -5.35 1.69 -0.04
C LEU A 46 -3.91 2.14 0.26
N CYS A 47 -3.33 1.62 1.33
CA CYS A 47 -1.91 1.72 1.61
C CYS A 47 -1.20 0.49 1.04
N LEU A 48 -0.35 0.73 0.03
CA LEU A 48 0.41 -0.31 -0.65
C LEU A 48 1.89 -0.26 -0.25
N THR A 49 2.49 -1.41 0.04
CA THR A 49 3.93 -1.53 0.28
C THR A 49 4.55 -2.66 -0.56
N ILE A 50 5.85 -2.57 -0.81
CA ILE A 50 6.65 -3.67 -1.41
C ILE A 50 7.59 -4.30 -0.37
N ASP A 51 7.60 -3.78 0.87
CA ASP A 51 8.53 -4.21 1.91
C ASP A 51 8.14 -5.57 2.51
N PRO A 52 9.00 -6.61 2.45
CA PRO A 52 8.71 -7.91 3.05
C PRO A 52 8.67 -7.87 4.59
N ALA A 53 9.28 -6.87 5.24
CA ALA A 53 9.42 -6.80 6.68
C ALA A 53 8.13 -6.42 7.44
N ARG A 54 6.96 -6.41 6.77
CA ARG A 54 5.63 -6.09 7.34
C ARG A 54 5.56 -4.74 8.05
N ARG A 55 6.48 -3.81 7.73
CA ARG A 55 6.58 -2.51 8.42
C ARG A 55 5.31 -1.66 8.34
N LEU A 56 4.52 -1.83 7.28
CA LEU A 56 3.24 -1.11 7.13
C LEU A 56 2.22 -1.59 8.17
N ALA A 57 2.05 -2.90 8.31
CA ALA A 57 1.16 -3.49 9.29
C ALA A 57 1.59 -3.12 10.73
N GLN A 58 2.90 -3.18 11.01
CA GLN A 58 3.47 -2.73 12.28
C GLN A 58 3.22 -1.24 12.55
N SER A 59 3.38 -0.37 11.53
CA SER A 59 3.13 1.07 11.68
C SER A 59 1.66 1.40 11.97
N LEU A 60 0.74 0.52 11.56
CA LEU A 60 -0.70 0.66 11.78
C LEU A 60 -1.19 -0.13 13.00
N GLY A 61 -0.34 -0.92 13.65
CA GLY A 61 -0.72 -1.76 14.79
C GLY A 61 -1.69 -2.89 14.42
N VAL A 62 -1.67 -3.36 13.17
CA VAL A 62 -2.57 -4.41 12.68
C VAL A 62 -1.83 -5.71 12.41
N GLU A 63 -2.45 -6.85 12.70
CA GLU A 63 -1.97 -8.15 12.24
C GLU A 63 -2.40 -8.41 10.81
N TRP A 64 -1.49 -8.95 10.01
CA TRP A 64 -1.70 -9.13 8.58
C TRP A 64 -0.91 -10.31 8.01
N SER A 65 -1.62 -11.11 7.21
CA SER A 65 -1.06 -12.19 6.40
C SER A 65 -0.48 -11.63 5.10
N PRO A 66 0.72 -12.04 4.68
CA PRO A 66 1.28 -11.60 3.41
C PRO A 66 0.42 -12.00 2.21
N ASN A 67 0.28 -11.09 1.24
CA ASN A 67 -0.22 -11.26 -0.14
C ASN A 67 -1.68 -10.96 -0.43
N GLU A 68 -2.46 -10.54 0.56
CA GLU A 68 -3.83 -10.09 0.31
C GLU A 68 -4.05 -8.67 0.81
N ALA A 69 -4.90 -7.95 0.08
CA ALA A 69 -5.47 -6.71 0.56
C ALA A 69 -6.33 -7.02 1.79
N ARG A 70 -6.10 -6.30 2.88
CA ARG A 70 -6.84 -6.46 4.13
C ARG A 70 -7.38 -5.14 4.59
N ASP A 71 -8.68 -5.10 4.85
CA ASP A 71 -9.31 -3.95 5.49
C ASP A 71 -8.92 -3.88 6.96
N VAL A 72 -8.58 -2.68 7.42
CA VAL A 72 -8.39 -2.39 8.83
C VAL A 72 -9.76 -2.34 9.49
N ASP A 73 -9.87 -2.97 10.67
CA ASP A 73 -11.11 -3.07 11.42
C ASP A 73 -11.77 -1.68 11.59
N PRO A 74 -13.03 -1.50 11.12
CA PRO A 74 -13.77 -0.25 11.29
C PRO A 74 -13.88 0.20 12.75
N GLN A 75 -13.92 -0.70 13.73
CA GLN A 75 -13.97 -0.36 15.15
C GLN A 75 -12.65 0.27 15.62
N LEU A 76 -11.51 -0.26 15.16
CA LEU A 76 -10.19 0.33 15.44
C LEU A 76 -10.05 1.70 14.78
N LEU A 77 -10.55 1.84 13.54
CA LEU A 77 -10.56 3.13 12.82
C LEU A 77 -11.44 4.16 13.54
N ALA A 78 -12.63 3.76 13.98
CA ALA A 78 -13.54 4.63 14.74
C ALA A 78 -12.90 5.08 16.07
N ALA A 79 -12.21 4.18 16.78
CA ALA A 79 -11.49 4.51 18.02
C ALA A 79 -10.40 5.57 17.83
N VAL A 80 -9.85 5.71 16.62
CA VAL A 80 -8.88 6.75 16.26
C VAL A 80 -9.49 7.91 15.46
N GLY A 81 -10.81 8.06 15.48
CA GLY A 81 -11.51 9.22 14.92
C GLY A 81 -11.69 9.20 13.40
N VAL A 82 -11.68 8.02 12.78
CA VAL A 82 -12.09 7.87 11.38
C VAL A 82 -13.62 7.78 11.32
N PRO A 83 -14.29 8.61 10.49
CA PRO A 83 -15.74 8.58 10.35
C PRO A 83 -16.19 7.33 9.56
N ALA A 84 -17.48 6.98 9.62
CA ALA A 84 -18.04 5.81 8.94
C ALA A 84 -17.84 5.79 7.40
N GLY A 85 -17.63 6.94 6.77
CA GLY A 85 -17.32 7.04 5.33
C GLY A 85 -15.84 6.81 4.99
N GLY A 86 -14.96 6.82 5.98
CA GLY A 86 -13.52 6.60 5.82
C GLY A 86 -13.15 5.14 6.00
N SER A 87 -12.25 4.63 5.14
CA SER A 87 -11.73 3.27 5.28
C SER A 87 -10.24 3.22 4.96
N LEU A 88 -9.57 2.23 5.53
CA LEU A 88 -8.16 1.97 5.29
C LEU A 88 -7.96 0.49 4.97
N THR A 89 -7.45 0.21 3.79
CA THR A 89 -7.04 -1.12 3.34
C THR A 89 -5.52 -1.14 3.24
N VAL A 90 -4.89 -2.23 3.64
CA VAL A 90 -3.44 -2.43 3.54
C VAL A 90 -3.15 -3.59 2.60
N MET A 91 -2.14 -3.44 1.75
CA MET A 91 -1.71 -4.49 0.83
C MET A 91 -0.19 -4.47 0.66
N ARG A 92 0.39 -5.64 0.43
CA ARG A 92 1.78 -5.83 -0.01
C ARG A 92 1.72 -6.45 -1.38
N VAL A 93 2.50 -5.88 -2.29
CA VAL A 93 2.71 -6.49 -3.59
C VAL A 93 3.60 -7.72 -3.40
N ASP A 94 3.08 -8.89 -3.76
CA ASP A 94 3.93 -10.05 -3.99
C ASP A 94 4.56 -9.91 -5.37
N THR A 95 5.86 -9.62 -5.43
CA THR A 95 6.55 -9.37 -6.69
C THR A 95 6.59 -10.60 -7.58
N LYS A 96 6.70 -11.81 -7.01
CA LYS A 96 6.77 -13.05 -7.79
C LYS A 96 5.41 -13.36 -8.39
N THR A 97 4.37 -13.39 -7.56
CA THR A 97 3.00 -13.69 -8.02
C THR A 97 2.52 -12.64 -9.03
N THR A 98 2.85 -11.37 -8.81
CA THR A 98 2.53 -10.30 -9.77
C THR A 98 3.26 -10.51 -11.09
N PHE A 99 4.55 -10.87 -11.05
CA PHE A 99 5.33 -11.13 -12.25
C PHE A 99 4.88 -12.38 -12.99
N ASP A 100 4.69 -13.50 -12.29
CA ASP A 100 4.21 -14.76 -12.86
C ASP A 100 2.85 -14.55 -13.56
N GLY A 101 1.93 -13.81 -12.92
CA GLY A 101 0.64 -13.46 -13.55
C GLY A 101 0.77 -12.58 -14.79
N LEU A 102 1.72 -11.64 -14.83
CA LEU A 102 2.02 -10.87 -16.05
C LEU A 102 2.55 -11.77 -17.17
N VAL A 103 3.42 -12.73 -16.84
CA VAL A 103 3.96 -13.69 -17.81
C VAL A 103 2.84 -14.57 -18.36
N GLU A 104 1.94 -15.08 -17.52
CA GLU A 104 0.78 -15.86 -17.96
C GLU A 104 -0.13 -15.09 -18.91
N GLN A 105 -0.35 -13.80 -18.65
CA GLN A 105 -1.25 -12.96 -19.45
C GLN A 105 -0.64 -12.46 -20.76
N LEU A 106 0.67 -12.21 -20.78
CA LEU A 106 1.31 -11.46 -21.86
C LEU A 106 2.28 -12.31 -22.70
N ALA A 107 2.59 -13.54 -22.30
CA ALA A 107 3.45 -14.40 -23.09
C ALA A 107 2.83 -14.69 -24.46
N PRO A 108 3.61 -14.59 -25.55
CA PRO A 108 3.09 -14.80 -26.91
C PRO A 108 2.72 -16.26 -27.19
N ASP A 109 3.32 -17.22 -26.49
CA ASP A 109 2.97 -18.64 -26.53
C ASP A 109 3.34 -19.38 -25.24
N ALA A 110 2.84 -20.61 -25.12
CA ALA A 110 3.05 -21.48 -23.97
C ALA A 110 4.53 -21.83 -23.77
N GLU A 111 5.29 -22.01 -24.85
CA GLU A 111 6.71 -22.38 -24.75
C GLU A 111 7.53 -21.26 -24.09
N ARG A 112 7.34 -20.00 -24.50
CA ARG A 112 8.03 -18.86 -23.88
C ARG A 112 7.54 -18.59 -22.46
N ARG A 113 6.23 -18.73 -22.20
CA ARG A 113 5.66 -18.63 -20.85
C ARG A 113 6.35 -19.62 -19.91
N ASP A 114 6.35 -20.90 -20.26
CA ASP A 114 6.85 -21.98 -19.41
C ASP A 114 8.36 -21.87 -19.22
N ARG A 115 9.10 -21.42 -20.25
CA ARG A 115 10.53 -21.15 -20.13
C ARG A 115 10.84 -20.06 -19.10
N ILE A 116 10.05 -18.98 -19.05
CA ILE A 116 10.22 -17.89 -18.10
C ILE A 116 9.82 -18.32 -16.69
N LEU A 117 8.66 -18.99 -16.53
CA LEU A 117 8.16 -19.41 -15.22
C LEU A 117 9.02 -20.49 -14.57
N ASN A 118 9.63 -21.38 -15.37
CA ASN A 118 10.52 -22.44 -14.89
C ASN A 118 11.97 -21.99 -14.75
N ASN A 119 12.29 -20.74 -15.04
CA ASN A 119 13.64 -20.21 -14.83
C ASN A 119 13.84 -19.89 -13.35
N VAL A 120 14.30 -20.89 -12.59
CA VAL A 120 14.63 -20.75 -11.18
C VAL A 120 16.11 -20.38 -11.05
N LEU A 121 16.40 -19.12 -10.68
CA LEU A 121 17.69 -18.72 -10.12
C LEU A 121 17.74 -19.04 -8.64
#